data_AF-A0AAP8GT57-F1
#
_entry.id   AF-A0AAP8GT57-F1
#
_cell.length_a   1.000
_cell.length_b   1.000
_cell.length_c   1.000
_cell.angle_alpha   90.00
_cell.angle_beta   90.00
_cell.angle_gamma   90.00
#
_symmetry.space_group_name_H-M   'P 1'
#
loop_
_entity.id
_entity.type
_entity.pdbx_description
1 polymer ?
#
loop_
_entity_poly.entity_id
_entity_poly.type
_entity_poly.pdbx_seq_one_letter_code
_entity_poly.pdbx_strand_id
1 'polypeptide(L)'
;MNNLIIKELEVELKNHFKPFLNAPATIEEIQYVESEMGISFPDELRMLYLTHNGEVKSGPGLFFGLPFLSLDEVLNEWRVWKRIEEEEFLNFDAFSIPAKCIKETYVNYKWIPISKDYGGNNIGIDVDPDEKGEMGQVINFGRDEEVKYVMANRISDFLLFILQTLKDKNFTIHQEEDYLYWSYGANNNIHFLDALFNIELPVLHPQFIFQSENNVKDWYDSLDGEWKNIVGSSERADKFIREKRLYLGGKGLVDISPLHICTEVRELILSGNEIKDLTGLERMNSLKKLYLVNNPVQDLTPIIHLQHLQEMNIKNTRINNLSALVEISSLKKLDFSQTNIQDFSLLSQFQKLESLTVHISNREQLYAISKVDTLKHLYILGLENVSGLDLLVLQNSNDLITIEFENSTIDNLNCFQHNTSIQNIKLKDTKVKDGSALGRMRGLKELELDGATIENIEMVCCSKSLETFTGSFEQFHMLKDSFDRKIDFSKIIGEMSEEESEVWYQHLSD
;
A
#
# COMPACT_ATOMS: atom_id res chain seq x y z
N MET A 1 32.71 -14.82 16.52
CA MET A 1 31.53 -15.72 16.68
C MET A 1 31.10 -16.26 15.32
N ASN A 2 30.92 -15.39 14.31
CA ASN A 2 30.49 -15.76 12.95
C ASN A 2 31.36 -16.84 12.28
N ASN A 3 32.69 -16.71 12.33
CA ASN A 3 33.59 -17.70 11.74
C ASN A 3 33.45 -19.11 12.36
N LEU A 4 32.97 -19.21 13.60
CA LEU A 4 32.71 -20.52 14.22
C LEU A 4 31.36 -21.08 13.72
N ILE A 5 30.31 -20.26 13.72
CA ILE A 5 28.97 -20.64 13.23
C ILE A 5 29.02 -21.08 11.76
N ILE A 6 29.70 -20.31 10.91
CA ILE A 6 29.87 -20.63 9.48
C ILE A 6 30.63 -21.95 9.30
N LYS A 7 31.70 -22.19 10.07
CA LYS A 7 32.43 -23.47 10.01
C LYS A 7 31.57 -24.64 10.45
N GLU A 8 30.74 -24.48 11.47
CA GLU A 8 29.78 -25.51 11.88
C GLU A 8 28.70 -25.73 10.80
N LEU A 9 28.16 -24.67 10.21
CA LEU A 9 27.22 -24.74 9.09
C LEU A 9 27.83 -25.51 7.91
N GLU A 10 29.07 -25.22 7.52
CA GLU A 10 29.76 -25.94 6.47
C GLU A 10 29.89 -27.43 6.78
N VAL A 11 30.19 -27.79 8.05
CA VAL A 11 30.33 -29.19 8.46
C VAL A 11 28.99 -29.92 8.36
N GLU A 12 27.91 -29.32 8.85
CA GLU A 12 26.57 -29.91 8.76
C GLU A 12 26.11 -30.04 7.30
N LEU A 13 26.31 -29.00 6.48
CA LEU A 13 25.87 -28.98 5.08
C LEU A 13 26.69 -29.92 4.18
N LYS A 14 27.97 -30.18 4.50
CA LYS A 14 28.81 -31.16 3.75
C LYS A 14 28.27 -32.59 3.80
N ASN A 15 27.40 -32.91 4.76
CA ASN A 15 26.72 -34.21 4.81
C ASN A 15 25.64 -34.35 3.73
N HIS A 16 25.19 -33.23 3.16
CA HIS A 16 24.05 -33.15 2.26
C HIS A 16 24.42 -32.61 0.87
N PHE A 17 25.36 -31.68 0.79
CA PHE A 17 25.73 -30.96 -0.42
C PHE A 17 27.24 -31.00 -0.67
N LYS A 18 27.64 -30.86 -1.95
CA LYS A 18 29.03 -30.61 -2.31
C LYS A 18 29.45 -29.22 -1.81
N PRO A 19 30.75 -28.99 -1.49
CA PRO A 19 31.22 -27.65 -1.13
C PRO A 19 30.82 -26.62 -2.18
N PHE A 20 30.16 -25.55 -1.73
CA PHE A 20 29.50 -24.59 -2.62
C PHE A 20 29.81 -23.12 -2.27
N LEU A 21 30.40 -22.83 -1.11
CA LEU A 21 30.78 -21.46 -0.73
C LEU A 21 32.04 -21.03 -1.49
N ASN A 22 32.06 -19.76 -1.93
CA ASN A 22 33.20 -19.18 -2.63
C ASN A 22 34.37 -18.90 -1.66
N ALA A 23 35.53 -18.57 -2.23
CA ALA A 23 36.66 -18.07 -1.44
C ALA A 23 36.30 -16.75 -0.71
N PRO A 24 37.02 -16.41 0.37
CA PRO A 24 36.89 -15.11 1.04
C PRO A 24 36.99 -13.92 0.08
N ALA A 25 36.22 -12.87 0.35
CA ALA A 25 36.44 -11.57 -0.27
C ALA A 25 37.69 -10.90 0.31
N THR A 26 38.34 -10.08 -0.51
CA THR A 26 39.40 -9.16 -0.08
C THR A 26 38.82 -7.93 0.62
N ILE A 27 39.65 -7.23 1.40
CA ILE A 27 39.24 -5.98 2.04
C ILE A 27 38.94 -4.93 0.95
N GLU A 28 39.69 -4.92 -0.14
CA GLU A 28 39.54 -4.01 -1.25
C GLU A 28 38.21 -4.21 -2.00
N GLU A 29 37.78 -5.46 -2.23
CA GLU A 29 36.47 -5.76 -2.83
C GLU A 29 35.32 -5.27 -1.95
N ILE A 30 35.40 -5.46 -0.64
CA ILE A 30 34.38 -4.95 0.29
C ILE A 30 34.36 -3.42 0.28
N GLN A 31 35.52 -2.77 0.40
CA GLN A 31 35.62 -1.31 0.38
C GLN A 31 35.10 -0.71 -0.93
N TYR A 32 35.32 -1.39 -2.06
CA TYR A 32 34.77 -0.99 -3.34
C TYR A 32 33.23 -0.98 -3.32
N VAL A 33 32.61 -2.07 -2.87
CA VAL A 33 31.13 -2.15 -2.78
C VAL A 33 30.57 -1.13 -1.79
N GLU A 34 31.17 -0.96 -0.62
CA GLU A 34 30.74 0.05 0.37
C GLU A 34 30.80 1.47 -0.20
N SER A 35 31.86 1.78 -0.96
CA SER A 35 32.04 3.07 -1.62
C SER A 35 31.01 3.30 -2.72
N GLU A 36 30.74 2.31 -3.57
CA GLU A 36 29.73 2.39 -4.63
C GLU A 36 28.32 2.58 -4.07
N MET A 37 28.03 1.90 -2.95
CA MET A 37 26.74 1.97 -2.28
C MET A 37 26.56 3.25 -1.45
N GLY A 38 27.67 3.88 -1.04
CA GLY A 38 27.64 4.94 -0.03
C GLY A 38 27.18 4.44 1.33
N ILE A 39 27.41 3.15 1.62
CA ILE A 39 26.92 2.45 2.82
C ILE A 39 28.09 1.74 3.48
N SER A 40 28.29 1.95 4.77
CA SER A 40 29.22 1.15 5.57
C SER A 40 28.55 -0.14 6.03
N PHE A 41 29.13 -1.28 5.73
CA PHE A 41 28.63 -2.58 6.16
C PHE A 41 28.83 -2.73 7.67
N PRO A 42 27.83 -3.28 8.39
CA PRO A 42 28.01 -3.70 9.78
C PRO A 42 29.16 -4.70 9.89
N ASP A 43 29.89 -4.68 11.02
CA ASP A 43 31.08 -5.51 11.22
C ASP A 43 30.80 -7.01 11.01
N GLU A 44 29.62 -7.48 11.43
CA GLU A 44 29.22 -8.88 11.27
C GLU A 44 28.98 -9.29 9.81
N LEU A 45 28.46 -8.37 8.99
CA LEU A 45 28.32 -8.58 7.55
C LEU A 45 29.69 -8.57 6.87
N ARG A 46 30.56 -7.63 7.26
CA ARG A 46 31.93 -7.55 6.76
C ARG A 46 32.71 -8.85 7.04
N MET A 47 32.59 -9.38 8.25
CA MET A 47 33.19 -10.68 8.64
C MET A 47 32.64 -11.86 7.85
N LEU A 48 31.35 -11.87 7.52
CA LEU A 48 30.74 -12.91 6.70
C LEU A 48 31.41 -12.97 5.32
N TYR A 49 31.55 -11.82 4.65
CA TYR A 49 32.21 -11.73 3.34
C TYR A 49 33.73 -12.01 3.38
N LEU A 50 34.41 -11.60 4.46
CA LEU A 50 35.81 -11.99 4.72
C LEU A 50 35.98 -13.48 5.01
N THR A 51 34.89 -14.23 5.18
CA THR A 51 34.93 -15.69 5.33
C THR A 51 34.56 -16.37 4.00
N HIS A 52 33.49 -15.93 3.34
CA HIS A 52 33.08 -16.42 2.01
C HIS A 52 32.41 -15.31 1.20
N ASN A 53 32.84 -15.12 -0.05
CA ASN A 53 32.23 -14.16 -0.98
C ASN A 53 31.02 -14.75 -1.72
N GLY A 54 29.96 -15.08 -0.97
CA GLY A 54 28.78 -15.75 -1.52
C GLY A 54 28.99 -17.24 -1.79
N GLU A 55 28.08 -17.81 -2.57
CA GLU A 55 28.16 -19.18 -3.08
C GLU A 55 28.34 -19.27 -4.60
N VAL A 56 28.70 -20.45 -5.08
CA VAL A 56 28.73 -20.75 -6.52
C VAL A 56 27.32 -20.72 -7.09
N LYS A 57 27.15 -20.39 -8.36
CA LYS A 57 25.84 -20.27 -9.02
C LYS A 57 24.95 -21.52 -8.95
N SER A 58 25.56 -22.69 -8.84
CA SER A 58 24.87 -23.98 -8.69
C SER A 58 24.79 -24.43 -7.23
N GLY A 59 25.03 -23.52 -6.28
CA GLY A 59 24.98 -23.79 -4.85
C GLY A 59 23.54 -24.04 -4.40
N PRO A 60 23.32 -24.78 -3.31
CA PRO A 60 22.00 -25.20 -2.87
C PRO A 60 21.18 -24.10 -2.18
N GLY A 61 21.71 -22.87 -2.12
CA GLY A 61 21.12 -21.76 -1.38
C GLY A 61 21.36 -21.83 0.12
N LEU A 62 22.38 -21.14 0.63
CA LEU A 62 22.69 -21.08 2.07
C LEU A 62 21.47 -20.70 2.94
N PHE A 63 20.59 -19.83 2.45
CA PHE A 63 19.46 -19.30 3.20
C PHE A 63 18.17 -20.06 2.86
N PHE A 64 18.10 -21.33 3.29
CA PHE A 64 16.96 -22.21 3.05
C PHE A 64 16.55 -22.30 1.58
N GLY A 65 17.53 -22.52 0.70
CA GLY A 65 17.31 -22.61 -0.75
C GLY A 65 17.53 -21.28 -1.49
N LEU A 66 17.63 -20.17 -0.76
CA LEU A 66 17.99 -18.88 -1.34
C LEU A 66 19.52 -18.69 -1.36
N PRO A 67 20.11 -18.24 -2.48
CA PRO A 67 21.55 -18.11 -2.67
C PRO A 67 22.18 -17.06 -1.74
N PHE A 68 23.36 -17.36 -1.19
CA PHE A 68 24.20 -16.34 -0.59
C PHE A 68 24.92 -15.55 -1.68
N LEU A 69 24.51 -14.30 -1.91
CA LEU A 69 25.03 -13.48 -2.99
C LEU A 69 26.49 -13.08 -2.77
N SER A 70 27.28 -13.18 -3.83
CA SER A 70 28.61 -12.56 -3.89
C SER A 70 28.51 -11.04 -3.87
N LEU A 71 29.59 -10.35 -3.49
CA LEU A 71 29.64 -8.88 -3.45
C LEU A 71 29.27 -8.22 -4.80
N ASP A 72 29.68 -8.83 -5.92
CA ASP A 72 29.28 -8.35 -7.26
C ASP A 72 27.77 -8.49 -7.50
N GLU A 73 27.16 -9.57 -7.03
CA GLU A 73 25.72 -9.80 -7.12
C GLU A 73 24.93 -8.88 -6.18
N VAL A 74 25.42 -8.66 -4.95
CA VAL A 74 24.88 -7.67 -4.00
C VAL A 74 24.81 -6.30 -4.65
N LEU A 75 25.92 -5.85 -5.24
CA LEU A 75 26.00 -4.53 -5.86
C LEU A 75 25.06 -4.40 -7.07
N ASN A 76 24.95 -5.45 -7.88
CA ASN A 76 24.05 -5.46 -9.03
C ASN A 76 22.58 -5.43 -8.60
N GLU A 77 22.21 -6.24 -7.60
CA GLU A 77 20.85 -6.27 -7.05
C GLU A 77 20.51 -4.91 -6.40
N TRP A 78 21.41 -4.35 -5.61
CA TRP A 78 21.24 -3.04 -4.98
C TRP A 78 21.02 -1.91 -6.00
N ARG A 79 21.75 -1.91 -7.13
CA ARG A 79 21.56 -0.93 -8.22
C ARG A 79 20.17 -1.02 -8.87
N VAL A 80 19.50 -2.17 -8.81
CA VAL A 80 18.11 -2.30 -9.27
C VAL A 80 17.19 -1.60 -8.27
N TRP A 81 17.28 -1.92 -6.98
CA TRP A 81 16.44 -1.34 -5.94
C TRP A 81 16.62 0.17 -5.77
N LYS A 82 17.85 0.68 -5.88
CA LYS A 82 18.12 2.12 -5.84
C LYS A 82 17.38 2.88 -6.97
N ARG A 83 17.37 2.34 -8.19
CA ARG A 83 16.66 2.96 -9.32
C ARG A 83 15.15 2.99 -9.09
N ILE A 84 14.60 1.92 -8.53
CA ILE A 84 13.17 1.82 -8.20
C ILE A 84 12.75 2.88 -7.16
N GLU A 85 13.60 3.19 -6.17
CA GLU A 85 13.30 4.23 -5.18
C GLU A 85 13.37 5.66 -5.75
N GLU A 86 14.24 5.90 -6.73
CA GLU A 86 14.35 7.19 -7.43
C GLU A 86 13.13 7.46 -8.33
N GLU A 87 12.40 6.43 -8.72
CA GLU A 87 11.14 6.53 -9.47
C GLU A 87 9.98 6.80 -8.48
N GLU A 88 9.60 8.07 -8.29
CA GLU A 88 8.58 8.59 -7.33
C GLU A 88 7.15 8.00 -7.41
N PHE A 89 6.93 6.90 -8.15
CA PHE A 89 5.60 6.39 -8.51
C PHE A 89 5.05 5.26 -7.62
N LEU A 90 5.82 4.75 -6.65
CA LEU A 90 5.46 3.50 -5.94
C LEU A 90 5.09 3.77 -4.47
N ASN A 91 3.94 4.42 -4.25
CA ASN A 91 3.36 4.53 -2.90
C ASN A 91 2.56 3.26 -2.55
N PHE A 92 3.26 2.13 -2.40
CA PHE A 92 2.66 0.87 -1.92
C PHE A 92 2.66 0.82 -0.40
N ASP A 93 1.56 0.34 0.18
CA ASP A 93 1.51 0.09 1.61
C ASP A 93 2.51 -1.01 1.99
N ALA A 94 3.47 -0.66 2.83
CA ALA A 94 4.38 -1.61 3.47
C ALA A 94 4.18 -1.60 4.99
N PHE A 95 4.49 -2.71 5.64
CA PHE A 95 4.21 -2.92 7.05
C PHE A 95 5.40 -3.56 7.76
N SER A 96 5.82 -3.02 8.90
CA SER A 96 6.93 -3.58 9.68
C SER A 96 6.44 -4.51 10.79
N ILE A 97 7.14 -5.63 10.98
CA ILE A 97 6.97 -6.58 12.08
C ILE A 97 8.33 -6.83 12.74
N PRO A 98 8.51 -6.47 14.02
CA PRO A 98 7.59 -5.70 14.86
C PRO A 98 7.34 -4.28 14.33
N ALA A 99 6.21 -3.67 14.69
CA ALA A 99 5.88 -2.32 14.22
C ALA A 99 6.96 -1.30 14.60
N LYS A 100 7.28 -0.40 13.65
CA LYS A 100 8.32 0.63 13.77
C LYS A 100 9.76 0.10 13.88
N CYS A 101 10.03 -1.16 13.57
CA CYS A 101 11.41 -1.65 13.49
C CYS A 101 12.02 -1.42 12.11
N ILE A 102 11.22 -1.48 11.05
CA ILE A 102 11.60 -1.31 9.65
C ILE A 102 10.80 -0.14 9.10
N LYS A 103 11.42 0.71 8.27
CA LYS A 103 10.69 1.80 7.63
C LYS A 103 9.61 1.22 6.72
N GLU A 104 8.39 1.69 6.91
CA GLU A 104 7.20 1.23 6.19
C GLU A 104 7.11 1.88 4.81
N THR A 105 8.13 1.59 3.99
CA THR A 105 8.26 1.97 2.59
C THR A 105 8.36 0.71 1.72
N TYR A 106 8.00 0.83 0.45
CA TYR A 106 8.15 -0.25 -0.51
C TYR A 106 9.63 -0.67 -0.66
N VAL A 107 10.51 0.32 -0.81
CA VAL A 107 11.95 0.18 -1.01
C VAL A 107 12.72 1.20 -0.17
N ASN A 108 13.93 0.83 0.23
CA ASN A 108 14.94 1.70 0.82
C ASN A 108 16.31 1.23 0.35
N TYR A 109 17.09 2.09 -0.33
CA TYR A 109 18.43 1.76 -0.82
C TYR A 109 19.41 1.40 0.30
N LYS A 110 19.07 1.66 1.56
CA LYS A 110 19.88 1.24 2.72
C LYS A 110 19.53 -0.17 3.23
N TRP A 111 18.73 -0.93 2.48
CA TRP A 111 18.57 -2.37 2.65
C TRP A 111 19.54 -3.10 1.72
N ILE A 112 20.54 -3.76 2.29
CA ILE A 112 21.62 -4.44 1.56
C ILE A 112 21.13 -5.86 1.19
N PRO A 113 20.87 -6.21 -0.09
CA PRO A 113 20.43 -7.55 -0.46
C PRO A 113 21.56 -8.56 -0.30
N ILE A 114 21.38 -9.57 0.55
CA ILE A 114 22.36 -10.66 0.73
C ILE A 114 21.88 -11.98 0.13
N SER A 115 20.60 -12.06 -0.24
CA SER A 115 19.96 -13.22 -0.87
C SER A 115 18.73 -12.80 -1.67
N LYS A 116 18.30 -13.63 -2.62
CA LYS A 116 17.12 -13.37 -3.47
C LYS A 116 16.44 -14.64 -3.98
N ASP A 117 15.16 -14.54 -4.32
CA ASP A 117 14.37 -15.66 -4.89
C ASP A 117 14.28 -15.67 -6.43
N TYR A 118 14.90 -14.70 -7.10
CA TYR A 118 14.78 -14.42 -8.54
C TYR A 118 13.36 -14.03 -9.04
N GLY A 119 12.34 -14.03 -8.17
CA GLY A 119 11.01 -13.46 -8.40
C GLY A 119 10.91 -11.98 -8.06
N GLY A 120 11.90 -11.46 -7.33
CA GLY A 120 12.00 -10.06 -6.92
C GLY A 120 11.93 -9.86 -5.41
N ASN A 121 12.07 -10.92 -4.61
CA ASN A 121 12.08 -10.87 -3.16
C ASN A 121 13.46 -11.22 -2.62
N ASN A 122 13.82 -10.59 -1.50
CA ASN A 122 15.17 -10.57 -0.97
C ASN A 122 15.19 -10.79 0.54
N ILE A 123 16.29 -11.37 1.00
CA ILE A 123 16.76 -11.21 2.38
C ILE A 123 17.84 -10.14 2.36
N GLY A 124 17.76 -9.17 3.27
CA GLY A 124 18.76 -8.11 3.38
C GLY A 124 19.12 -7.70 4.78
N ILE A 125 20.13 -6.84 4.84
CA ILE A 125 20.59 -6.18 6.06
C ILE A 125 20.11 -4.74 6.04
N ASP A 126 19.30 -4.38 7.04
CA ASP A 126 18.76 -3.04 7.20
C ASP A 126 19.75 -2.16 7.98
N VAL A 127 20.35 -1.19 7.30
CA VAL A 127 21.22 -0.19 7.94
C VAL A 127 20.54 1.18 8.10
N ASP A 128 19.21 1.23 7.94
CA ASP A 128 18.38 2.42 8.13
C ASP A 128 17.03 2.05 8.77
N PRO A 129 17.06 1.43 9.95
CA PRO A 129 15.85 1.02 10.65
C PRO A 129 14.96 2.21 11.01
N ASP A 130 13.70 1.91 11.35
CA ASP A 130 12.77 2.88 11.91
C ASP A 130 12.98 3.02 13.44
N GLU A 131 12.19 3.87 14.10
CA GLU A 131 12.34 4.32 15.50
C GLU A 131 12.71 3.23 16.53
N LYS A 132 12.21 2.00 16.36
CA LYS A 132 12.43 0.86 17.28
C LYS A 132 13.34 -0.23 16.74
N GLY A 133 13.90 -0.09 15.53
CA GLY A 133 14.72 -1.12 14.91
C GLY A 133 16.19 -1.01 15.29
N GLU A 134 16.95 -2.06 14.97
CA GLU A 134 18.39 -2.12 15.21
C GLU A 134 19.16 -2.07 13.89
N MET A 135 20.20 -1.24 13.83
CA MET A 135 21.05 -1.16 12.64
C MET A 135 21.81 -2.48 12.45
N GLY A 136 21.71 -3.07 11.27
CA GLY A 136 22.26 -4.38 10.95
C GLY A 136 21.29 -5.54 11.14
N GLN A 137 20.02 -5.26 11.47
CA GLN A 137 18.98 -6.27 11.52
C GLN A 137 18.73 -6.91 10.14
N VAL A 138 18.40 -8.19 10.14
CA VAL A 138 18.11 -8.98 8.94
C VAL A 138 16.62 -8.90 8.65
N ILE A 139 16.24 -8.54 7.43
CA ILE A 139 14.85 -8.33 7.03
C ILE A 139 14.53 -8.99 5.69
N ASN A 140 13.26 -9.28 5.42
CA ASN A 140 12.77 -9.49 4.06
C ASN A 140 12.33 -8.16 3.43
N PHE A 141 12.52 -8.03 2.13
CA PHE A 141 11.98 -6.95 1.32
C PHE A 141 11.94 -7.38 -0.15
N GLY A 142 11.11 -6.75 -0.98
CA GLY A 142 10.89 -7.28 -2.31
C GLY A 142 9.60 -6.83 -2.94
N ARG A 143 9.41 -7.29 -4.17
CA ARG A 143 8.23 -7.04 -5.01
C ARG A 143 6.93 -7.42 -4.31
N ASP A 144 6.93 -8.57 -3.66
CA ASP A 144 5.76 -9.18 -3.03
C ASP A 144 5.81 -9.08 -1.49
N GLU A 145 6.84 -8.43 -0.95
CA GLU A 145 7.08 -8.29 0.49
C GLU A 145 6.48 -7.00 1.06
N GLU A 146 5.15 -6.89 0.99
CA GLU A 146 4.43 -5.80 1.65
C GLU A 146 4.66 -5.82 3.17
N VAL A 147 4.70 -7.03 3.76
CA VAL A 147 4.98 -7.22 5.18
C VAL A 147 6.45 -7.56 5.37
N LYS A 148 7.17 -6.66 6.01
CA LYS A 148 8.60 -6.75 6.30
C LYS A 148 8.78 -7.20 7.74
N TYR A 149 9.42 -8.35 7.92
CA TYR A 149 9.78 -8.98 9.18
C TYR A 149 11.22 -8.67 9.50
N VAL A 150 11.48 -8.30 10.76
CA VAL A 150 12.80 -8.46 11.34
C VAL A 150 12.98 -9.96 11.58
N MET A 151 13.79 -10.59 10.74
CA MET A 151 14.10 -12.02 10.82
C MET A 151 15.17 -12.30 11.88
N ALA A 152 16.10 -11.37 12.08
CA ALA A 152 17.10 -11.42 13.16
C ALA A 152 17.65 -10.02 13.46
N ASN A 153 18.19 -9.77 14.65
CA ASN A 153 18.73 -8.45 15.03
C ASN A 153 20.14 -8.31 14.46
N ARG A 154 20.78 -9.46 14.20
CA ARG A 154 22.11 -9.59 13.67
C ARG A 154 22.17 -10.77 12.73
N ILE A 155 23.05 -10.69 11.74
CA ILE A 155 23.30 -11.81 10.82
C ILE A 155 23.82 -13.05 11.54
N SER A 156 24.56 -12.89 12.64
CA SER A 156 25.00 -14.02 13.47
C SER A 156 23.84 -14.81 14.08
N ASP A 157 22.81 -14.13 14.58
CA ASP A 157 21.60 -14.75 15.12
C ASP A 157 20.82 -15.50 14.03
N PHE A 158 20.76 -14.93 12.82
CA PHE A 158 20.14 -15.60 11.67
C PHE A 158 20.89 -16.86 11.24
N LEU A 159 22.23 -16.79 11.15
CA LEU A 159 23.07 -17.95 10.86
C LEU A 159 22.96 -19.03 11.94
N LEU A 160 22.82 -18.64 13.21
CA LEU A 160 22.62 -19.56 14.32
C LEU A 160 21.26 -20.26 14.22
N PHE A 161 20.20 -19.54 13.83
CA PHE A 161 18.88 -20.11 13.57
C PHE A 161 18.91 -21.15 12.44
N ILE A 162 19.64 -20.87 11.35
CA ILE A 162 19.85 -21.82 10.25
C ILE A 162 20.58 -23.08 10.74
N LEU A 163 21.66 -22.90 11.51
CA LEU A 163 22.43 -24.00 12.08
C LEU A 163 21.58 -24.88 13.00
N GLN A 164 20.77 -24.26 13.86
CA GLN A 164 19.89 -24.97 14.77
C GLN A 164 18.82 -25.77 14.00
N THR A 165 18.27 -25.18 12.94
CA THR A 165 17.30 -25.87 12.05
C THR A 165 17.88 -27.13 11.43
N LEU A 166 19.15 -27.09 10.98
CA LEU A 166 19.87 -28.27 10.48
C LEU A 166 20.09 -29.32 11.58
N LYS A 167 20.56 -28.90 12.76
CA LYS A 167 20.79 -29.81 13.90
C LYS A 167 19.51 -30.50 14.38
N ASP A 168 18.39 -29.79 14.35
CA ASP A 168 17.07 -30.30 14.72
C ASP A 168 16.39 -31.09 13.60
N LYS A 169 17.03 -31.17 12.41
CA LYS A 169 16.50 -31.84 11.20
C LYS A 169 15.14 -31.29 10.75
N ASN A 170 14.88 -30.01 10.99
CA ASN A 170 13.65 -29.35 10.60
C ASN A 170 13.77 -28.71 9.20
N PHE A 171 14.11 -29.51 8.20
CA PHE A 171 14.28 -29.07 6.82
C PHE A 171 13.93 -30.19 5.84
N THR A 172 13.71 -29.83 4.57
CA THR A 172 13.50 -30.76 3.46
C THR A 172 14.54 -30.51 2.39
N ILE A 173 15.10 -31.58 1.80
CA ILE A 173 16.00 -31.50 0.63
C ILE A 173 15.20 -31.86 -0.61
N HIS A 174 15.35 -31.04 -1.65
CA HIS A 174 14.68 -31.17 -2.95
C HIS A 174 15.71 -31.46 -4.03
N GLN A 175 15.35 -32.35 -4.97
CA GLN A 175 16.13 -32.66 -6.15
C GLN A 175 15.29 -32.33 -7.39
N GLU A 176 15.77 -31.40 -8.21
CA GLU A 176 15.18 -31.05 -9.50
C GLU A 176 16.23 -31.20 -10.59
N GLU A 177 16.01 -32.11 -11.53
CA GLU A 177 16.97 -32.47 -12.59
C GLU A 177 18.40 -32.63 -12.02
N ASP A 178 19.29 -31.68 -12.33
CA ASP A 178 20.71 -31.66 -11.94
C ASP A 178 21.01 -30.78 -10.70
N TYR A 179 19.99 -30.25 -10.03
CA TYR A 179 20.11 -29.29 -8.94
C TYR A 179 19.51 -29.81 -7.63
N LEU A 180 20.20 -29.50 -6.53
CA LEU A 180 19.82 -29.85 -5.16
C LEU A 180 19.66 -28.56 -4.37
N TYR A 181 18.52 -28.40 -3.70
CA TYR A 181 18.28 -27.30 -2.76
C TYR A 181 17.56 -27.80 -1.53
N TRP A 182 17.30 -26.90 -0.59
CA TRP A 182 16.61 -27.23 0.64
C TRP A 182 15.66 -26.11 1.06
N SER A 183 14.70 -26.44 1.91
CA SER A 183 13.75 -25.48 2.46
C SER A 183 13.59 -25.68 3.96
N TYR A 184 13.12 -24.65 4.64
CA TYR A 184 12.73 -24.73 6.04
C TYR A 184 11.52 -25.67 6.21
N GLY A 185 11.52 -26.49 7.27
CA GLY A 185 10.42 -27.39 7.62
C GLY A 185 10.60 -28.82 7.11
N ALA A 186 10.34 -29.81 7.98
CA ALA A 186 10.56 -31.23 7.67
C ALA A 186 9.53 -31.90 6.74
N ASN A 187 8.38 -31.27 6.46
CA ASN A 187 7.27 -31.89 5.72
C ASN A 187 6.49 -30.95 4.78
N ASN A 188 6.91 -29.70 4.62
CA ASN A 188 6.17 -28.68 3.89
C ASN A 188 7.08 -28.08 2.79
N ASN A 189 6.69 -28.26 1.52
CA ASN A 189 7.29 -27.54 0.40
C ASN A 189 6.83 -26.08 0.44
N ILE A 190 7.39 -25.29 1.34
CA ILE A 190 7.10 -23.87 1.47
C ILE A 190 8.41 -23.11 1.28
N HIS A 191 8.38 -22.13 0.37
CA HIS A 191 9.48 -21.20 0.16
C HIS A 191 9.73 -20.40 1.45
N PHE A 192 11.00 -20.14 1.80
CA PHE A 192 11.31 -19.59 3.14
C PHE A 192 10.63 -18.23 3.42
N LEU A 193 10.57 -17.34 2.43
CA LEU A 193 9.89 -16.06 2.58
C LEU A 193 8.39 -16.23 2.85
N ASP A 194 7.73 -17.20 2.19
CA ASP A 194 6.32 -17.53 2.43
C ASP A 194 6.09 -18.12 3.83
N ALA A 195 7.13 -18.75 4.40
CA ALA A 195 7.07 -19.34 5.73
C ALA A 195 7.21 -18.31 6.86
N LEU A 196 7.74 -17.10 6.61
CA LEU A 196 8.05 -16.10 7.65
C LEU A 196 6.87 -15.78 8.57
N PHE A 197 5.65 -15.79 8.03
CA PHE A 197 4.43 -15.55 8.82
C PHE A 197 4.14 -16.67 9.84
N ASN A 198 4.60 -17.91 9.61
CA ASN A 198 4.22 -19.11 10.38
C ASN A 198 5.33 -19.68 11.26
N ILE A 199 6.49 -19.03 11.37
CA ILE A 199 7.66 -19.57 12.08
C ILE A 199 8.10 -18.65 13.21
N GLU A 200 8.64 -19.23 14.28
CA GLU A 200 9.31 -18.48 15.33
C GLU A 200 10.70 -18.05 14.85
N LEU A 201 10.89 -16.74 14.66
CA LEU A 201 12.14 -16.12 14.22
C LEU A 201 13.04 -15.79 15.42
N PRO A 202 14.38 -15.79 15.31
CA PRO A 202 15.30 -15.61 16.46
C PRO A 202 15.17 -14.27 17.22
N VAL A 203 14.64 -13.23 16.59
CA VAL A 203 14.28 -11.95 17.27
C VAL A 203 12.85 -11.84 17.69
N LEU A 204 12.01 -12.63 17.04
CA LEU A 204 10.73 -12.98 17.56
C LEU A 204 10.98 -14.11 18.57
N HIS A 205 11.63 -13.79 19.71
CA HIS A 205 11.03 -14.30 20.94
C HIS A 205 9.54 -14.07 20.74
N PRO A 206 8.64 -15.08 20.84
CA PRO A 206 7.24 -14.82 20.73
C PRO A 206 7.01 -13.64 21.65
N GLN A 207 6.82 -12.47 21.05
CA GLN A 207 6.45 -11.28 21.74
C GLN A 207 4.99 -11.57 21.95
N PHE A 208 4.74 -12.50 22.87
CA PHE A 208 3.83 -12.33 23.96
C PHE A 208 4.11 -10.96 24.61
N ILE A 209 3.97 -9.87 23.83
CA ILE A 209 3.47 -8.58 24.32
C ILE A 209 2.02 -8.79 24.81
N PHE A 210 1.45 -9.98 24.59
CA PHE A 210 0.53 -10.61 25.53
C PHE A 210 1.09 -11.94 26.04
N GLN A 211 1.82 -11.96 27.17
CA GLN A 211 1.66 -13.12 28.05
C GLN A 211 0.17 -13.18 28.37
N SER A 212 -0.53 -14.15 27.78
CA SER A 212 -1.82 -14.70 28.22
C SER A 212 -2.62 -13.84 29.21
N GLU A 213 -3.44 -12.94 28.70
CA GLU A 213 -4.78 -12.79 29.30
C GLU A 213 -5.84 -13.43 28.40
N ASN A 214 -5.63 -13.44 27.07
CA ASN A 214 -6.53 -14.12 26.15
C ASN A 214 -5.85 -15.37 25.61
N ASN A 215 -6.21 -16.51 26.18
CA ASN A 215 -5.94 -17.82 25.60
C ASN A 215 -6.60 -17.84 24.21
N VAL A 216 -5.83 -17.74 23.12
CA VAL A 216 -6.33 -17.72 21.72
C VAL A 216 -7.24 -18.92 21.46
N LYS A 217 -6.95 -20.05 22.12
CA LYS A 217 -7.83 -21.21 22.11
C LYS A 217 -9.17 -20.94 22.79
N ASP A 218 -9.20 -20.33 23.97
CA ASP A 218 -10.46 -19.95 24.64
C ASP A 218 -11.24 -18.90 23.82
N TRP A 219 -10.54 -17.94 23.21
CA TRP A 219 -11.15 -17.00 22.26
C TRP A 219 -11.80 -17.76 21.10
N TYR A 220 -11.06 -18.64 20.42
CA TYR A 220 -11.58 -19.44 19.31
C TYR A 220 -12.75 -20.32 19.75
N ASP A 221 -12.64 -20.98 20.90
CA ASP A 221 -13.67 -21.84 21.46
C ASP A 221 -14.95 -21.06 21.77
N SER A 222 -14.82 -19.78 22.17
CA SER A 222 -15.93 -18.86 22.42
C SER A 222 -16.66 -18.36 21.17
N LEU A 223 -16.04 -18.47 19.98
CA LEU A 223 -16.65 -18.03 18.73
C LEU A 223 -17.89 -18.85 18.39
N ASP A 224 -18.88 -18.19 17.80
CA ASP A 224 -20.04 -18.84 17.20
C ASP A 224 -19.67 -19.57 15.89
N GLY A 225 -20.66 -20.21 15.26
CA GLY A 225 -20.45 -20.93 14.01
C GLY A 225 -20.06 -20.03 12.84
N GLU A 226 -20.55 -18.79 12.80
CA GLU A 226 -20.23 -17.84 11.74
C GLU A 226 -18.76 -17.41 11.82
N TRP A 227 -18.30 -17.02 13.01
CA TRP A 227 -16.92 -16.64 13.24
C TRP A 227 -15.95 -17.82 13.14
N LYS A 228 -16.34 -19.03 13.56
CA LYS A 228 -15.53 -20.24 13.30
C LYS A 228 -15.36 -20.52 11.81
N ASN A 229 -16.38 -20.28 10.99
CA ASN A 229 -16.27 -20.40 9.54
C ASN A 229 -15.33 -19.35 8.93
N ILE A 230 -15.31 -18.13 9.50
CA ILE A 230 -14.42 -17.04 9.06
C ILE A 230 -12.97 -17.32 9.44
N VAL A 231 -12.72 -17.71 10.69
CA VAL A 231 -11.37 -17.96 11.22
C VAL A 231 -10.77 -19.26 10.68
N GLY A 232 -11.61 -20.27 10.41
CA GLY A 232 -11.17 -21.60 10.00
C GLY A 232 -10.91 -22.51 11.19
N SER A 233 -9.89 -23.38 11.13
CA SER A 233 -9.56 -24.28 12.23
C SER A 233 -8.93 -23.55 13.43
N SER A 234 -8.93 -24.17 14.60
CA SER A 234 -8.26 -23.62 15.79
C SER A 234 -6.77 -23.40 15.57
N GLU A 235 -6.11 -24.20 14.71
CA GLU A 235 -4.68 -23.99 14.39
C GLU A 235 -4.44 -22.72 13.56
N ARG A 236 -5.48 -22.18 12.92
CA ARG A 236 -5.42 -20.91 12.16
C ARG A 236 -5.80 -19.69 13.00
N ALA A 237 -6.24 -19.88 14.24
CA ALA A 237 -6.66 -18.80 15.13
C ALA A 237 -5.52 -17.79 15.38
N ASP A 238 -4.32 -18.28 15.71
CA ASP A 238 -3.13 -17.44 15.90
C ASP A 238 -2.74 -16.68 14.64
N LYS A 239 -2.91 -17.29 13.46
CA LYS A 239 -2.71 -16.63 12.18
C LYS A 239 -3.71 -15.49 11.99
N PHE A 240 -5.00 -15.79 12.15
CA PHE A 240 -6.07 -14.83 11.94
C PHE A 240 -5.89 -13.53 12.75
N ILE A 241 -5.53 -13.64 14.04
CA ILE A 241 -5.39 -12.46 14.91
C ILE A 241 -4.18 -11.58 14.58
N ARG A 242 -3.23 -12.10 13.79
CA ARG A 242 -1.99 -11.41 13.37
C ARG A 242 -2.05 -10.84 11.95
N GLU A 243 -3.13 -11.13 11.21
CA GLU A 243 -3.33 -10.62 9.86
C GLU A 243 -3.26 -9.09 9.82
N LYS A 244 -2.60 -8.53 8.81
CA LYS A 244 -2.51 -7.07 8.62
C LYS A 244 -3.68 -6.53 7.82
N ARG A 245 -4.26 -7.38 6.97
CA ARG A 245 -5.42 -7.07 6.16
C ARG A 245 -6.50 -8.10 6.41
N LEU A 246 -7.66 -7.67 6.87
CA LEU A 246 -8.83 -8.52 7.03
C LEU A 246 -9.91 -8.10 6.05
N TYR A 247 -10.19 -8.99 5.09
CA TYR A 247 -11.26 -8.84 4.10
C TYR A 247 -12.52 -9.56 4.56
N LEU A 248 -13.39 -8.83 5.27
CA LEU A 248 -14.60 -9.34 5.90
C LEU A 248 -15.89 -8.78 5.27
N GLY A 249 -15.82 -8.29 4.04
CA GLY A 249 -16.98 -7.73 3.34
C GLY A 249 -17.98 -8.78 2.85
N GLY A 250 -19.27 -8.43 2.85
CA GLY A 250 -20.34 -9.26 2.28
C GLY A 250 -20.62 -10.56 3.03
N LYS A 251 -20.30 -10.64 4.32
CA LYS A 251 -20.38 -11.87 5.12
C LYS A 251 -21.68 -12.01 5.92
N GLY A 252 -22.48 -10.96 6.00
CA GLY A 252 -23.69 -10.93 6.82
C GLY A 252 -23.42 -10.62 8.30
N LEU A 253 -22.23 -10.10 8.62
CA LEU A 253 -21.81 -9.85 9.99
C LEU A 253 -22.73 -8.83 10.67
N VAL A 254 -23.19 -9.15 11.88
CA VAL A 254 -23.92 -8.23 12.77
C VAL A 254 -23.04 -7.83 13.95
N ASP A 255 -22.35 -8.80 14.56
CA ASP A 255 -21.45 -8.63 15.70
C ASP A 255 -19.99 -8.78 15.26
N ILE A 256 -19.18 -7.77 15.56
CA ILE A 256 -17.75 -7.73 15.30
C ILE A 256 -16.89 -7.72 16.57
N SER A 257 -17.50 -7.92 17.74
CA SER A 257 -16.78 -7.99 19.01
C SER A 257 -15.64 -9.02 19.04
N PRO A 258 -15.64 -10.14 18.28
CA PRO A 258 -14.50 -11.05 18.20
C PRO A 258 -13.20 -10.42 17.67
N LEU A 259 -13.27 -9.31 16.96
CA LEU A 259 -12.08 -8.60 16.43
C LEU A 259 -11.25 -7.89 17.50
N HIS A 260 -11.71 -7.81 18.76
CA HIS A 260 -11.02 -7.09 19.84
C HIS A 260 -9.59 -7.59 20.13
N ILE A 261 -9.26 -8.82 19.74
CA ILE A 261 -7.93 -9.42 19.88
C ILE A 261 -7.03 -9.17 18.65
N CYS A 262 -7.59 -8.76 17.51
CA CYS A 262 -6.88 -8.54 16.24
C CYS A 262 -6.16 -7.17 16.23
N THR A 263 -5.36 -6.87 17.25
CA THR A 263 -4.77 -5.52 17.49
C THR A 263 -3.70 -5.11 16.47
N GLU A 264 -3.23 -6.06 15.67
CA GLU A 264 -2.17 -5.87 14.69
C GLU A 264 -2.68 -5.52 13.28
N VAL A 265 -3.99 -5.59 13.06
CA VAL A 265 -4.64 -5.28 11.79
C VAL A 265 -4.43 -3.81 11.42
N ARG A 266 -4.20 -3.56 10.14
CA ARG A 266 -3.88 -2.24 9.57
C ARG A 266 -4.88 -1.84 8.50
N GLU A 267 -5.45 -2.80 7.79
CA GLU A 267 -6.54 -2.60 6.84
C GLU A 267 -7.69 -3.54 7.19
N LEU A 268 -8.88 -2.97 7.42
CA LEU A 268 -10.08 -3.73 7.76
C LEU A 268 -11.20 -3.37 6.79
N ILE A 269 -11.60 -4.35 5.98
CA ILE A 269 -12.74 -4.24 5.07
C ILE A 269 -13.95 -4.93 5.69
N LEU A 270 -14.94 -4.16 6.13
CA LEU A 270 -16.20 -4.65 6.70
C LEU A 270 -17.42 -4.27 5.84
N SER A 271 -17.19 -3.81 4.60
CA SER A 271 -18.24 -3.34 3.69
C SER A 271 -19.30 -4.39 3.35
N GLY A 272 -20.57 -4.00 3.27
CA GLY A 272 -21.67 -4.88 2.86
C GLY A 272 -22.08 -5.90 3.91
N ASN A 273 -22.06 -5.52 5.19
CA ASN A 273 -22.55 -6.34 6.31
C ASN A 273 -23.77 -5.67 6.97
N GLU A 274 -24.20 -6.16 8.12
CA GLU A 274 -25.33 -5.65 8.90
C GLU A 274 -24.90 -4.97 10.21
N ILE A 275 -23.67 -4.46 10.25
CA ILE A 275 -23.00 -3.94 11.45
C ILE A 275 -23.65 -2.62 11.88
N LYS A 276 -24.02 -2.53 13.16
CA LYS A 276 -24.56 -1.30 13.78
C LYS A 276 -23.63 -0.73 14.85
N ASP A 277 -22.92 -1.61 15.53
CA ASP A 277 -22.06 -1.35 16.68
C ASP A 277 -20.61 -1.67 16.29
N LEU A 278 -19.70 -0.74 16.58
CA LEU A 278 -18.28 -0.88 16.31
C LEU A 278 -17.49 -1.42 17.51
N THR A 279 -18.17 -1.87 18.55
CA THR A 279 -17.56 -2.56 19.70
C THR A 279 -16.71 -3.73 19.21
N GLY A 280 -15.47 -3.80 19.70
CA GLY A 280 -14.44 -4.73 19.23
C GLY A 280 -13.32 -4.07 18.42
N LEU A 281 -13.50 -2.82 17.96
CA LEU A 281 -12.46 -2.09 17.23
C LEU A 281 -11.56 -1.22 18.12
N GLU A 282 -11.89 -1.05 19.41
CA GLU A 282 -11.28 -0.04 20.30
C GLU A 282 -9.78 -0.22 20.50
N ARG A 283 -9.29 -1.45 20.39
CA ARG A 283 -7.88 -1.82 20.62
C ARG A 283 -7.06 -1.97 19.35
N MET A 284 -7.64 -1.71 18.18
CA MET A 284 -6.96 -1.82 16.89
C MET A 284 -6.04 -0.62 16.62
N ASN A 285 -5.12 -0.36 17.55
CA ASN A 285 -4.23 0.81 17.51
C ASN A 285 -3.32 0.85 16.26
N SER A 286 -3.15 -0.27 15.57
CA SER A 286 -2.37 -0.33 14.32
C SER A 286 -3.21 -0.01 13.07
N LEU A 287 -4.53 0.17 13.20
CA LEU A 287 -5.44 0.35 12.08
C LEU A 287 -5.17 1.65 11.33
N LYS A 288 -4.88 1.54 10.04
CA LYS A 288 -4.65 2.66 9.11
C LYS A 288 -5.82 2.88 8.16
N LYS A 289 -6.54 1.82 7.79
CA LYS A 289 -7.66 1.89 6.85
C LYS A 289 -8.88 1.12 7.34
N LEU A 290 -10.04 1.75 7.29
CA LEU A 290 -11.30 1.17 7.73
C LEU A 290 -12.42 1.44 6.71
N TYR A 291 -13.01 0.36 6.17
CA TYR A 291 -14.09 0.45 5.19
C TYR A 291 -15.36 -0.17 5.76
N LEU A 292 -16.40 0.64 5.93
CA LEU A 292 -17.69 0.30 6.52
C LEU A 292 -18.85 0.47 5.53
N VAL A 293 -18.57 0.55 4.24
CA VAL A 293 -19.55 0.86 3.18
C VAL A 293 -20.78 -0.04 3.30
N ASN A 294 -21.98 0.51 3.13
CA ASN A 294 -23.23 -0.25 3.20
C ASN A 294 -23.43 -1.01 4.53
N ASN A 295 -23.15 -0.38 5.67
CA ASN A 295 -23.51 -0.88 7.00
C ASN A 295 -24.42 0.10 7.73
N PRO A 296 -25.40 -0.35 8.53
CA PRO A 296 -26.29 0.53 9.29
C PRO A 296 -25.67 1.19 10.54
N VAL A 297 -24.34 1.41 10.57
CA VAL A 297 -23.58 2.07 11.64
C VAL A 297 -24.09 3.49 11.88
N GLN A 298 -24.21 3.89 13.14
CA GLN A 298 -24.65 5.23 13.56
C GLN A 298 -23.66 5.91 14.52
N ASP A 299 -22.98 5.11 15.35
CA ASP A 299 -22.06 5.60 16.37
C ASP A 299 -20.62 5.23 16.01
N LEU A 300 -19.75 6.24 16.04
CA LEU A 300 -18.31 6.11 15.80
C LEU A 300 -17.49 6.24 17.08
N THR A 301 -18.12 6.40 18.24
CA THR A 301 -17.45 6.52 19.55
C THR A 301 -16.41 5.41 19.79
N PRO A 302 -16.64 4.13 19.43
CA PRO A 302 -15.65 3.07 19.66
C PRO A 302 -14.30 3.27 18.95
N ILE A 303 -14.23 4.10 17.90
CA ILE A 303 -13.02 4.25 17.07
C ILE A 303 -12.31 5.60 17.23
N ILE A 304 -12.76 6.49 18.11
CA ILE A 304 -12.17 7.84 18.29
C ILE A 304 -10.70 7.79 18.74
N HIS A 305 -10.27 6.68 19.34
CA HIS A 305 -8.91 6.48 19.84
C HIS A 305 -7.93 5.95 18.79
N LEU A 306 -8.38 5.66 17.56
CA LEU A 306 -7.54 5.08 16.51
C LEU A 306 -6.66 6.16 15.84
N GLN A 307 -5.66 6.64 16.57
CA GLN A 307 -4.77 7.75 16.18
C GLN A 307 -3.82 7.46 15.00
N HIS A 308 -3.89 6.27 14.42
CA HIS A 308 -3.18 5.88 13.21
C HIS A 308 -4.09 5.70 12.00
N LEU A 309 -5.41 5.87 12.14
CA LEU A 309 -6.37 5.73 11.06
C LEU A 309 -6.22 6.89 10.06
N GLN A 310 -5.87 6.57 8.82
CA GLN A 310 -5.57 7.52 7.75
C GLN A 310 -6.66 7.55 6.68
N GLU A 311 -7.30 6.43 6.43
CA GLU A 311 -8.33 6.31 5.40
C GLU A 311 -9.58 5.68 5.98
N MET A 312 -10.72 6.33 5.76
CA MET A 312 -12.00 5.83 6.22
C MET A 312 -13.07 5.99 5.15
N ASN A 313 -13.80 4.90 4.89
CA ASN A 313 -14.98 4.94 4.04
C ASN A 313 -16.22 4.53 4.84
N ILE A 314 -17.13 5.48 5.04
CA ILE A 314 -18.43 5.30 5.71
C ILE A 314 -19.59 5.55 4.76
N LYS A 315 -19.38 5.37 3.45
CA LYS A 315 -20.41 5.54 2.42
C LYS A 315 -21.64 4.68 2.72
N ASN A 316 -22.82 5.26 2.52
CA ASN A 316 -24.10 4.59 2.73
C ASN A 316 -24.21 3.93 4.12
N THR A 317 -23.81 4.69 5.15
CA THR A 317 -24.06 4.38 6.56
C THR A 317 -25.09 5.35 7.15
N ARG A 318 -25.47 5.18 8.41
CA ARG A 318 -26.48 6.03 9.07
C ARG A 318 -25.88 7.12 9.97
N ILE A 319 -24.58 7.34 9.89
CA ILE A 319 -23.86 8.40 10.62
C ILE A 319 -24.40 9.76 10.19
N ASN A 320 -24.54 10.68 11.14
CA ASN A 320 -25.22 11.96 10.94
C ASN A 320 -24.43 13.20 11.34
N ASN A 321 -23.22 13.04 11.90
CA ASN A 321 -22.34 14.13 12.26
C ASN A 321 -20.86 13.72 12.18
N LEU A 322 -19.97 14.70 12.17
CA LEU A 322 -18.52 14.52 12.02
C LEU A 322 -17.75 14.57 13.36
N SER A 323 -18.39 14.76 14.51
CA SER A 323 -17.68 15.13 15.75
C SER A 323 -16.68 14.06 16.20
N ALA A 324 -17.03 12.79 16.08
CA ALA A 324 -16.13 11.68 16.41
C ALA A 324 -14.91 11.58 15.46
N LEU A 325 -15.08 11.98 14.19
CA LEU A 325 -14.02 11.87 13.17
C LEU A 325 -12.96 12.95 13.31
N VAL A 326 -13.32 14.14 13.81
CA VAL A 326 -12.36 15.24 14.03
C VAL A 326 -11.31 14.88 15.09
N GLU A 327 -11.65 14.02 16.06
CA GLU A 327 -10.74 13.54 17.10
C GLU A 327 -9.64 12.60 16.56
N ILE A 328 -9.81 12.08 15.33
CA ILE A 328 -8.87 11.19 14.65
C ILE A 328 -7.87 12.07 13.86
N SER A 329 -6.87 12.59 14.57
CA SER A 329 -5.90 13.57 14.05
C SER A 329 -5.05 13.08 12.85
N SER A 330 -5.05 11.77 12.59
CA SER A 330 -4.33 11.13 11.50
C SER A 330 -5.11 11.03 10.19
N LEU A 331 -6.42 11.32 10.17
CA LEU A 331 -7.28 11.05 9.02
C LEU A 331 -6.90 11.94 7.82
N LYS A 332 -6.59 11.29 6.70
CA LYS A 332 -6.19 11.92 5.44
C LYS A 332 -7.22 11.79 4.33
N LYS A 333 -7.98 10.69 4.32
CA LYS A 333 -8.96 10.40 3.30
C LYS A 333 -10.27 9.99 3.95
N LEU A 334 -11.35 10.64 3.53
CA LEU A 334 -12.68 10.38 4.06
C LEU A 334 -13.71 10.35 2.94
N ASP A 335 -14.45 9.25 2.87
CA ASP A 335 -15.69 9.15 2.09
C ASP A 335 -16.87 9.00 3.06
N PHE A 336 -17.74 10.01 3.07
CA PHE A 336 -19.01 9.95 3.79
C PHE A 336 -20.21 10.20 2.87
N SER A 337 -20.05 9.95 1.58
CA SER A 337 -21.14 10.05 0.62
C SER A 337 -22.33 9.17 1.02
N GLN A 338 -23.54 9.63 0.72
CA GLN A 338 -24.78 8.89 1.03
C GLN A 338 -24.97 8.57 2.53
N THR A 339 -24.43 9.39 3.42
CA THR A 339 -24.73 9.36 4.87
C THR A 339 -25.82 10.39 5.23
N ASN A 340 -26.18 10.48 6.51
CA ASN A 340 -27.11 11.48 7.02
C ASN A 340 -26.41 12.76 7.49
N ILE A 341 -25.12 12.94 7.18
CA ILE A 341 -24.35 14.12 7.59
C ILE A 341 -24.80 15.33 6.77
N GLN A 342 -25.26 16.37 7.45
CA GLN A 342 -25.73 17.62 6.82
C GLN A 342 -24.86 18.82 7.17
N ASP A 343 -24.32 18.86 8.40
CA ASP A 343 -23.45 19.93 8.90
C ASP A 343 -21.97 19.62 8.61
N PHE A 344 -21.37 20.43 7.74
CA PHE A 344 -19.98 20.29 7.31
C PHE A 344 -19.04 21.28 8.02
N SER A 345 -19.55 22.07 8.98
CA SER A 345 -18.77 23.13 9.65
C SER A 345 -17.47 22.62 10.31
N LEU A 346 -17.48 21.36 10.75
CA LEU A 346 -16.34 20.68 11.37
C LEU A 346 -15.24 20.25 10.39
N LEU A 347 -15.47 20.28 9.07
CA LEU A 347 -14.46 19.85 8.09
C LEU A 347 -13.16 20.66 8.18
N SER A 348 -13.26 21.95 8.50
CA SER A 348 -12.10 22.84 8.68
C SER A 348 -11.22 22.48 9.89
N GLN A 349 -11.68 21.59 10.79
CA GLN A 349 -10.93 21.18 11.98
C GLN A 349 -10.02 19.96 11.72
N PHE A 350 -10.19 19.26 10.59
CA PHE A 350 -9.32 18.14 10.25
C PHE A 350 -7.92 18.65 9.87
N GLN A 351 -6.90 18.18 10.59
CA GLN A 351 -5.53 18.70 10.45
C GLN A 351 -4.77 18.16 9.23
N LYS A 352 -5.22 17.03 8.67
CA LYS A 352 -4.49 16.28 7.63
C LYS A 352 -5.38 15.80 6.48
N LEU A 353 -6.62 16.26 6.39
CA LEU A 353 -7.57 15.77 5.39
C LEU A 353 -7.18 16.26 3.99
N GLU A 354 -6.73 15.35 3.15
CA GLU A 354 -6.22 15.60 1.79
C GLU A 354 -7.23 15.16 0.72
N SER A 355 -8.07 14.18 1.00
CA SER A 355 -9.07 13.64 0.07
C SER A 355 -10.45 13.53 0.70
N LEU A 356 -11.46 14.02 -0.01
CA LEU A 356 -12.84 14.06 0.47
C LEU A 356 -13.81 13.61 -0.62
N THR A 357 -14.63 12.60 -0.32
CA THR A 357 -15.75 12.17 -1.17
C THR A 357 -17.08 12.41 -0.45
N VAL A 358 -17.95 13.20 -1.08
CA VAL A 358 -19.18 13.72 -0.45
C VAL A 358 -20.31 13.90 -1.45
N HIS A 359 -21.55 13.89 -0.94
CA HIS A 359 -22.71 14.40 -1.66
C HIS A 359 -22.98 15.83 -1.19
N ILE A 360 -23.36 16.73 -2.12
CA ILE A 360 -23.61 18.14 -1.82
C ILE A 360 -25.05 18.50 -2.13
N SER A 361 -25.76 19.02 -1.13
CA SER A 361 -27.18 19.35 -1.21
C SER A 361 -27.47 20.85 -1.05
N ASN A 362 -26.47 21.68 -0.73
CA ASN A 362 -26.63 23.13 -0.60
C ASN A 362 -25.29 23.90 -0.65
N ARG A 363 -25.38 25.23 -0.74
CA ARG A 363 -24.23 26.16 -0.76
C ARG A 363 -23.42 26.17 0.54
N GLU A 364 -24.04 26.00 1.71
CA GLU A 364 -23.34 26.06 3.00
C GLU A 364 -22.30 24.95 3.13
N GLN A 365 -22.62 23.76 2.62
CA GLN A 365 -21.71 22.63 2.52
C GLN A 365 -20.49 22.94 1.63
N LEU A 366 -20.70 23.54 0.46
CA LEU A 366 -19.60 23.99 -0.41
C LEU A 366 -18.74 25.06 0.26
N TYR A 367 -19.37 26.00 0.98
CA TYR A 367 -18.63 27.02 1.72
C TYR A 367 -17.77 26.39 2.81
N ALA A 368 -18.29 25.41 3.57
CA ALA A 368 -17.51 24.70 4.58
C ALA A 368 -16.30 23.96 3.96
N ILE A 369 -16.49 23.29 2.82
CA ILE A 369 -15.40 22.62 2.08
C ILE A 369 -14.35 23.64 1.60
N SER A 370 -14.76 24.84 1.18
CA SER A 370 -13.83 25.92 0.78
C SER A 370 -12.93 26.43 1.92
N LYS A 371 -13.17 25.99 3.16
CA LYS A 371 -12.35 26.32 4.35
C LYS A 371 -11.38 25.22 4.75
N VAL A 372 -11.29 24.14 3.99
CA VAL A 372 -10.38 23.03 4.26
C VAL A 372 -9.08 23.25 3.47
N ASP A 373 -8.13 23.94 4.09
CA ASP A 373 -6.88 24.35 3.43
C ASP A 373 -5.92 23.17 3.12
N THR A 374 -6.15 21.99 3.69
CA THR A 374 -5.35 20.79 3.44
C THR A 374 -5.84 19.97 2.25
N LEU A 375 -7.01 20.29 1.69
CA LEU A 375 -7.70 19.45 0.73
C LEU A 375 -7.07 19.52 -0.67
N LYS A 376 -6.64 18.37 -1.18
CA LYS A 376 -6.01 18.19 -2.50
C LYS A 376 -6.94 17.54 -3.51
N HIS A 377 -7.83 16.66 -3.07
CA HIS A 377 -8.74 15.91 -3.93
C HIS A 377 -10.17 16.01 -3.41
N LEU A 378 -11.09 16.41 -4.27
CA LEU A 378 -12.51 16.56 -3.95
C LEU A 378 -13.37 15.80 -4.96
N TYR A 379 -14.16 14.84 -4.47
CA TYR A 379 -15.06 14.02 -5.26
C TYR A 379 -16.50 14.30 -4.83
N ILE A 380 -17.32 14.81 -5.76
CA ILE A 380 -18.70 15.23 -5.50
C ILE A 380 -19.65 14.26 -6.18
N LEU A 381 -20.32 13.40 -5.40
CA LEU A 381 -21.27 12.39 -5.86
C LEU A 381 -22.70 12.96 -5.89
N GLY A 382 -22.91 13.95 -6.74
CA GLY A 382 -24.18 14.65 -6.91
C GLY A 382 -24.18 16.06 -6.33
N LEU A 383 -24.77 16.97 -7.10
CA LEU A 383 -25.06 18.35 -6.74
C LEU A 383 -26.58 18.56 -6.76
N GLU A 384 -27.20 18.71 -5.60
CA GLU A 384 -28.62 19.02 -5.46
C GLU A 384 -28.81 20.46 -4.97
N ASN A 385 -29.76 21.20 -5.56
CA ASN A 385 -30.08 22.57 -5.14
C ASN A 385 -28.88 23.54 -5.12
N VAL A 386 -27.88 23.31 -5.97
CA VAL A 386 -26.69 24.16 -6.14
C VAL A 386 -26.72 24.77 -7.54
N SER A 387 -26.59 26.09 -7.61
CA SER A 387 -26.45 26.82 -8.87
C SER A 387 -24.97 27.01 -9.24
N GLY A 388 -24.68 27.37 -10.49
CA GLY A 388 -23.30 27.72 -10.90
C GLY A 388 -22.70 28.88 -10.08
N LEU A 389 -23.52 29.76 -9.50
CA LEU A 389 -23.05 30.84 -8.62
C LEU A 389 -22.60 30.33 -7.24
N ASP A 390 -23.13 29.20 -6.80
CA ASP A 390 -22.78 28.62 -5.50
C ASP A 390 -21.40 27.94 -5.57
N LEU A 391 -21.00 27.44 -6.74
CA LEU A 391 -19.64 26.92 -6.98
C LEU A 391 -18.55 27.99 -6.87
N LEU A 392 -18.89 29.29 -6.96
CA LEU A 392 -17.91 30.39 -6.82
C LEU A 392 -17.17 30.37 -5.48
N VAL A 393 -17.72 29.74 -4.44
CA VAL A 393 -17.02 29.59 -3.15
C VAL A 393 -15.74 28.77 -3.27
N LEU A 394 -15.63 27.90 -4.26
CA LEU A 394 -14.45 27.06 -4.52
C LEU A 394 -13.37 27.77 -5.36
N GLN A 395 -13.61 29.01 -5.81
CA GLN A 395 -12.67 29.75 -6.67
C GLN A 395 -11.28 29.91 -6.05
N ASN A 396 -11.20 29.99 -4.71
CA ASN A 396 -9.97 30.23 -3.96
C ASN A 396 -9.36 28.97 -3.33
N SER A 397 -9.84 27.77 -3.68
CA SER A 397 -9.27 26.50 -3.20
C SER A 397 -7.93 26.25 -3.90
N ASN A 398 -6.87 26.90 -3.41
CA ASN A 398 -5.56 26.99 -4.07
C ASN A 398 -4.67 25.75 -3.87
N ASP A 399 -5.04 24.85 -2.97
CA ASP A 399 -4.33 23.57 -2.74
C ASP A 399 -5.02 22.39 -3.44
N LEU A 400 -6.23 22.63 -4.00
CA LEU A 400 -6.98 21.60 -4.70
C LEU A 400 -6.32 21.28 -6.05
N ILE A 401 -5.98 20.01 -6.23
CA ILE A 401 -5.30 19.46 -7.42
C ILE A 401 -6.31 18.74 -8.31
N THR A 402 -7.22 17.97 -7.72
CA THR A 402 -8.21 17.19 -8.44
C THR A 402 -9.61 17.53 -7.98
N ILE A 403 -10.51 17.72 -8.94
CA ILE A 403 -11.94 17.77 -8.67
C ILE A 403 -12.69 16.81 -9.60
N GLU A 404 -13.59 16.04 -9.01
CA GLU A 404 -14.46 15.12 -9.72
C GLU A 404 -15.92 15.46 -9.42
N PHE A 405 -16.73 15.52 -10.47
CA PHE A 405 -18.19 15.61 -10.37
C PHE A 405 -18.79 14.33 -10.94
N GLU A 406 -19.54 13.61 -10.12
CA GLU A 406 -20.31 12.44 -10.53
C GLU A 406 -21.82 12.77 -10.46
N ASN A 407 -22.60 12.23 -11.40
CA ASN A 407 -24.07 12.26 -11.35
C ASN A 407 -24.67 13.66 -11.12
N SER A 408 -24.13 14.67 -11.81
CA SER A 408 -24.44 16.08 -11.56
C SER A 408 -24.89 16.81 -12.82
N THR A 409 -25.64 17.91 -12.64
CA THR A 409 -25.91 18.89 -13.71
C THR A 409 -25.34 20.24 -13.29
N ILE A 410 -24.44 20.78 -14.11
CA ILE A 410 -23.67 21.99 -13.80
C ILE A 410 -23.96 23.03 -14.88
N ASP A 411 -24.42 24.21 -14.47
CA ASP A 411 -24.69 25.30 -15.42
C ASP A 411 -23.40 25.82 -16.05
N ASN A 412 -22.34 26.04 -15.25
CA ASN A 412 -21.05 26.47 -15.75
C ASN A 412 -19.92 26.20 -14.74
N LEU A 413 -18.68 26.17 -15.25
CA LEU A 413 -17.46 25.98 -14.45
C LEU A 413 -16.65 27.28 -14.27
N ASN A 414 -17.28 28.46 -14.41
CA ASN A 414 -16.56 29.75 -14.42
C ASN A 414 -15.80 30.05 -13.12
N CYS A 415 -16.19 29.44 -12.01
CA CYS A 415 -15.44 29.52 -10.75
C CYS A 415 -13.97 29.07 -10.89
N PHE A 416 -13.66 28.18 -11.82
CA PHE A 416 -12.30 27.66 -12.02
C PHE A 416 -11.50 28.38 -13.11
N GLN A 417 -12.07 29.36 -13.82
CA GLN A 417 -11.42 29.99 -14.99
C GLN A 417 -10.06 30.65 -14.70
N HIS A 418 -9.80 31.00 -13.43
CA HIS A 418 -8.54 31.61 -12.98
C HIS A 418 -7.75 30.71 -12.02
N ASN A 419 -8.25 29.51 -11.75
CA ASN A 419 -7.58 28.58 -10.86
C ASN A 419 -6.30 28.04 -11.54
N THR A 420 -5.21 27.98 -10.77
CA THR A 420 -3.89 27.53 -11.21
C THR A 420 -3.45 26.23 -10.55
N SER A 421 -4.17 25.75 -9.54
CA SER A 421 -3.81 24.58 -8.74
C SER A 421 -4.44 23.29 -9.26
N ILE A 422 -5.70 23.38 -9.71
CA ILE A 422 -6.48 22.26 -10.23
C ILE A 422 -5.85 21.85 -11.56
N GLN A 423 -5.33 20.63 -11.54
CA GLN A 423 -4.71 19.98 -12.67
C GLN A 423 -5.65 18.97 -13.32
N ASN A 424 -6.50 18.31 -12.53
CA ASN A 424 -7.30 17.19 -13.03
C ASN A 424 -8.78 17.48 -12.78
N ILE A 425 -9.57 17.52 -13.86
CA ILE A 425 -11.03 17.58 -13.80
C ILE A 425 -11.61 16.29 -14.36
N LYS A 426 -12.42 15.62 -13.55
CA LYS A 426 -13.14 14.41 -13.96
C LYS A 426 -14.65 14.66 -13.90
N LEU A 427 -15.34 14.31 -14.97
CA LEU A 427 -16.78 14.41 -15.06
C LEU A 427 -17.33 13.03 -15.37
N LYS A 428 -18.08 12.47 -14.44
CA LYS A 428 -18.72 11.16 -14.57
C LYS A 428 -20.23 11.30 -14.54
N ASP A 429 -20.93 10.75 -15.54
CA ASP A 429 -22.39 10.85 -15.67
C ASP A 429 -22.91 12.28 -15.43
N THR A 430 -22.13 13.27 -15.87
CA THR A 430 -22.31 14.69 -15.52
C THR A 430 -22.56 15.52 -16.75
N LYS A 431 -23.54 16.42 -16.67
CA LYS A 431 -23.90 17.35 -17.74
C LYS A 431 -23.44 18.76 -17.41
N VAL A 432 -22.60 19.35 -18.25
CA VAL A 432 -22.15 20.74 -18.12
C VAL A 432 -22.72 21.55 -19.29
N LYS A 433 -23.46 22.62 -18.99
CA LYS A 433 -24.00 23.48 -20.05
C LYS A 433 -22.93 24.40 -20.64
N ASP A 434 -22.13 25.06 -19.79
CA ASP A 434 -21.05 25.93 -20.24
C ASP A 434 -19.69 25.53 -19.65
N GLY A 435 -18.90 24.86 -20.48
CA GLY A 435 -17.51 24.46 -20.23
C GLY A 435 -16.46 25.49 -20.65
N SER A 436 -16.83 26.72 -21.06
CA SER A 436 -15.88 27.74 -21.56
C SER A 436 -14.71 28.02 -20.62
N ALA A 437 -14.93 27.84 -19.31
CA ALA A 437 -13.89 28.01 -18.29
C ALA A 437 -12.71 27.05 -18.49
N LEU A 438 -12.95 25.81 -18.93
CA LEU A 438 -11.92 24.79 -19.13
C LEU A 438 -10.86 25.23 -20.14
N GLY A 439 -11.26 25.91 -21.21
CA GLY A 439 -10.36 26.51 -22.20
C GLY A 439 -9.51 27.67 -21.67
N ARG A 440 -9.80 28.19 -20.46
CA ARG A 440 -9.10 29.34 -19.86
C ARG A 440 -8.27 28.97 -18.63
N MET A 441 -8.47 27.77 -18.07
CA MET A 441 -7.75 27.29 -16.90
C MET A 441 -6.26 27.22 -17.18
N ARG A 442 -5.44 27.78 -16.29
CA ARG A 442 -3.98 27.77 -16.47
C ARG A 442 -3.32 26.52 -15.88
N GLY A 443 -3.97 25.87 -14.91
CA GLY A 443 -3.45 24.66 -14.26
C GLY A 443 -3.92 23.34 -14.85
N LEU A 444 -5.01 23.32 -15.64
CA LEU A 444 -5.66 22.09 -16.13
C LEU A 444 -4.71 21.27 -17.02
N LYS A 445 -4.32 20.08 -16.57
CA LYS A 445 -3.50 19.11 -17.31
C LYS A 445 -4.30 17.93 -17.83
N GLU A 446 -5.32 17.49 -17.11
CA GLU A 446 -6.11 16.32 -17.48
C GLU A 446 -7.61 16.64 -17.40
N LEU A 447 -8.33 16.29 -18.46
CA LEU A 447 -9.79 16.29 -18.51
C LEU A 447 -10.30 14.89 -18.87
N GLU A 448 -11.07 14.29 -17.97
CA GLU A 448 -11.69 12.97 -18.16
C GLU A 448 -13.22 13.10 -18.19
N LEU A 449 -13.85 12.60 -19.25
CA LEU A 449 -15.29 12.57 -19.46
C LEU A 449 -15.79 11.12 -19.56
N ASP A 450 -16.40 10.61 -18.50
CA ASP A 450 -16.99 9.26 -18.45
C ASP A 450 -18.51 9.36 -18.43
N GLY A 451 -19.19 9.05 -19.54
CA GLY A 451 -20.65 9.26 -19.65
C GLY A 451 -21.08 10.73 -19.50
N ALA A 452 -20.14 11.68 -19.56
CA ALA A 452 -20.38 13.10 -19.35
C ALA A 452 -20.51 13.87 -20.68
N THR A 453 -21.28 14.97 -20.65
CA THR A 453 -21.49 15.85 -21.79
C THR A 453 -21.20 17.30 -21.42
N ILE A 454 -20.50 18.02 -22.30
CA ILE A 454 -20.32 19.47 -22.22
C ILE A 454 -20.94 20.06 -23.49
N GLU A 455 -21.95 20.94 -23.38
CA GLU A 455 -22.68 21.42 -24.58
C GLU A 455 -21.78 22.18 -25.56
N ASN A 456 -20.78 22.90 -25.06
CA ASN A 456 -19.76 23.63 -25.82
C ASN A 456 -18.35 23.07 -25.62
N ILE A 457 -18.21 21.74 -25.76
CA ILE A 457 -16.95 21.01 -25.54
C ILE A 457 -15.78 21.53 -26.38
N GLU A 458 -16.04 22.08 -27.57
CA GLU A 458 -15.03 22.66 -28.47
C GLU A 458 -14.23 23.79 -27.81
N MET A 459 -14.79 24.46 -26.80
CA MET A 459 -14.09 25.50 -26.05
C MET A 459 -12.87 24.97 -25.29
N VAL A 460 -12.81 23.67 -25.00
CA VAL A 460 -11.65 23.02 -24.37
C VAL A 460 -10.41 23.14 -25.26
N CYS A 461 -10.56 23.20 -26.59
CA CYS A 461 -9.45 23.39 -27.53
C CYS A 461 -8.71 24.72 -27.36
N CYS A 462 -9.31 25.70 -26.68
CA CYS A 462 -8.62 26.95 -26.32
C CYS A 462 -7.61 26.79 -25.17
N SER A 463 -7.61 25.63 -24.47
CA SER A 463 -6.75 25.40 -23.32
C SER A 463 -5.28 25.34 -23.73
N LYS A 464 -4.46 26.14 -23.04
CA LYS A 464 -3.00 26.19 -23.23
C LYS A 464 -2.23 25.22 -22.32
N SER A 465 -2.93 24.57 -21.40
CA SER A 465 -2.36 23.77 -20.30
C SER A 465 -2.72 22.30 -20.39
N LEU A 466 -3.87 21.96 -21.00
CA LEU A 466 -4.37 20.58 -21.08
C LEU A 466 -3.36 19.64 -21.77
N GLU A 467 -2.86 18.63 -21.11
CA GLU A 467 -1.91 17.68 -21.69
C GLU A 467 -2.62 16.42 -22.19
N THR A 468 -3.62 15.96 -21.43
CA THR A 468 -4.34 14.71 -21.68
C THR A 468 -5.84 14.93 -21.70
N PHE A 469 -6.50 14.33 -22.68
CA PHE A 469 -7.97 14.26 -22.75
C PHE A 469 -8.39 12.80 -22.84
N THR A 470 -9.30 12.40 -21.94
CA THR A 470 -9.94 11.09 -21.97
C THR A 470 -11.44 11.30 -22.13
N GLY A 471 -12.06 10.65 -23.10
CA GLY A 471 -13.51 10.74 -23.34
C GLY A 471 -14.00 9.64 -24.27
N SER A 472 -15.24 9.77 -24.75
CA SER A 472 -15.77 8.84 -25.76
C SER A 472 -15.07 9.01 -27.11
N PHE A 473 -15.19 7.99 -27.97
CA PHE A 473 -14.67 8.09 -29.34
C PHE A 473 -15.26 9.29 -30.10
N GLU A 474 -16.56 9.58 -29.94
CA GLU A 474 -17.20 10.74 -30.57
C GLU A 474 -16.53 12.06 -30.14
N GLN A 475 -16.27 12.23 -28.84
CA GLN A 475 -15.61 13.42 -28.31
C GLN A 475 -14.17 13.54 -28.80
N PHE A 476 -13.42 12.43 -28.80
CA PHE A 476 -12.10 12.36 -29.42
C PHE A 476 -12.17 12.81 -30.89
N HIS A 477 -13.08 12.23 -31.67
CA HIS A 477 -13.20 12.50 -33.09
C HIS A 477 -13.53 13.97 -33.38
N MET A 478 -14.36 14.61 -32.54
CA MET A 478 -14.67 16.03 -32.63
C MET A 478 -13.47 16.94 -32.34
N LEU A 479 -12.59 16.55 -31.43
CA LEU A 479 -11.56 17.42 -30.87
C LEU A 479 -10.16 17.20 -31.46
N LYS A 480 -9.85 16.00 -31.97
CA LYS A 480 -8.49 15.57 -32.33
C LYS A 480 -7.72 16.51 -33.27
N ASP A 481 -8.42 17.19 -34.18
CA ASP A 481 -7.83 18.11 -35.18
C ASP A 481 -8.03 19.60 -34.82
N SER A 482 -8.66 19.88 -33.67
CA SER A 482 -9.07 21.23 -33.26
C SER A 482 -8.06 21.92 -32.32
N PHE A 483 -7.09 21.17 -31.79
CA PHE A 483 -6.01 21.73 -30.97
C PHE A 483 -4.86 22.26 -31.85
N ASP A 484 -4.25 23.37 -31.43
CA ASP A 484 -3.07 23.96 -32.08
C ASP A 484 -1.75 23.30 -31.65
N ARG A 485 -1.83 22.23 -30.85
CA ARG A 485 -0.73 21.50 -30.23
C ARG A 485 -1.10 20.04 -30.02
N LYS A 486 -0.10 19.18 -29.79
CA LYS A 486 -0.33 17.76 -29.49
C LYS A 486 -0.99 17.61 -28.12
N ILE A 487 -2.05 16.81 -28.07
CA ILE A 487 -2.77 16.39 -26.87
C ILE A 487 -2.73 14.86 -26.82
N ASP A 488 -2.56 14.30 -25.63
CA ASP A 488 -2.60 12.86 -25.44
C ASP A 488 -4.06 12.37 -25.39
N PHE A 489 -4.41 11.51 -26.35
CA PHE A 489 -5.69 10.80 -26.47
C PHE A 489 -5.50 9.28 -26.36
N SER A 490 -4.45 8.81 -25.69
CA SER A 490 -4.09 7.38 -25.56
C SER A 490 -5.10 6.55 -24.76
N LYS A 491 -6.11 7.19 -24.16
CA LYS A 491 -7.22 6.53 -23.46
C LYS A 491 -8.57 7.00 -24.01
N ILE A 492 -9.40 6.04 -24.39
CA ILE A 492 -10.80 6.24 -24.76
C ILE A 492 -11.68 5.49 -23.76
N ILE A 493 -12.83 6.08 -23.42
CA ILE A 493 -13.85 5.49 -22.56
C ILE A 493 -15.02 5.01 -23.42
N GLY A 494 -15.52 3.81 -23.11
CA GLY A 494 -16.62 3.17 -23.82
C GLY A 494 -16.16 2.20 -24.90
N GLU A 495 -17.12 1.62 -25.60
CA GLU A 495 -16.87 0.69 -26.70
C GLU A 495 -16.58 1.44 -28.01
N MET A 496 -15.69 0.86 -28.82
CA MET A 496 -15.42 1.30 -30.19
C MET A 496 -15.71 0.14 -31.14
N SER A 497 -16.27 0.46 -32.30
CA SER A 497 -16.28 -0.46 -33.43
C SER A 497 -14.87 -0.70 -33.97
N GLU A 498 -14.71 -1.72 -34.82
CA GLU A 498 -13.43 -2.02 -35.48
C GLU A 498 -12.95 -0.83 -36.32
N GLU A 499 -13.86 -0.17 -37.05
CA GLU A 499 -13.56 1.00 -37.87
C GLU A 499 -13.08 2.20 -37.03
N GLU A 500 -13.75 2.47 -35.91
CA GLU A 500 -13.37 3.55 -34.99
C GLU A 500 -12.00 3.27 -34.33
N SER A 501 -11.75 2.01 -33.97
CA SER A 501 -10.46 1.59 -33.41
C SER A 501 -9.32 1.82 -34.41
N GLU A 502 -9.53 1.52 -35.70
CA GLU A 502 -8.52 1.76 -36.74
C GLU A 502 -8.19 3.25 -36.87
N VAL A 503 -9.21 4.12 -36.87
CA VAL A 503 -9.03 5.58 -36.91
C VAL A 503 -8.24 6.08 -35.70
N TRP A 504 -8.55 5.57 -34.52
CA TRP A 504 -7.87 5.95 -33.28
C TRP A 504 -6.40 5.49 -33.27
N TYR A 505 -6.11 4.25 -33.66
CA TYR A 505 -4.73 3.74 -33.74
C TYR A 505 -3.87 4.50 -34.75
N GLN A 506 -4.45 4.90 -35.88
CA GLN A 506 -3.75 5.76 -36.85
C GLN A 506 -3.33 7.08 -36.21
N HIS A 507 -4.23 7.75 -35.50
CA HIS A 507 -3.92 9.00 -34.80
C HIS A 507 -2.82 8.85 -33.75
N LEU A 508 -2.79 7.76 -32.99
CA LEU A 508 -1.74 7.52 -31.99
C LEU A 508 -0.37 7.24 -32.59
N SER A 509 -0.34 6.80 -33.86
CA SER A 509 0.90 6.49 -34.58
C SER A 509 1.53 7.74 -35.23
N ASP A 510 0.75 8.81 -35.39
CA ASP A 510 1.15 10.12 -35.93
C ASP A 510 1.63 11.10 -34.82
#